data_AF-A0A918I269-F1
#
_entry.id   AF-A0A918I269-F1
#
_cell.length_a   1.000
_cell.length_b   1.000
_cell.length_c   1.000
_cell.angle_alpha   90.00
_cell.angle_beta   90.00
_cell.angle_gamma   90.00
#
_symmetry.space_group_name_H-M   'P 1'
#
loop_
_entity.id
_entity.type
_entity.pdbx_description
1 polymer ?
#
loop_
_entity_poly.entity_id
_entity_poly.type
_entity_poly.pdbx_seq_one_letter_code
_entity_poly.pdbx_strand_id
1 'polypeptide(L)' 'MSDSTSPSSTQPRYFTKPGEGVQIVHNLKDPTPYTDLGYEEVDEAAYRATLPDPDEPPVLSEPCAND' A
#
# COMPACT_ATOMS: atom_id res chain seq x y z
N MET A 1 -31.12 23.58 1.13
CA MET A 1 -30.90 22.28 0.46
C MET A 1 -29.62 21.73 1.07
N SER A 2 -29.72 20.63 1.82
CA SER A 2 -28.56 19.98 2.44
C SER A 2 -27.79 19.26 1.34
N ASP A 3 -26.71 19.87 0.87
CA ASP A 3 -25.79 19.20 -0.04
C ASP A 3 -25.01 18.17 0.78
N SER A 4 -25.47 16.93 0.74
CA SER A 4 -24.75 15.78 1.26
C SER A 4 -23.48 15.61 0.42
N THR A 5 -22.44 16.37 0.73
CA THR A 5 -21.06 15.99 0.44
C THR A 5 -20.81 14.69 1.21
N SER A 6 -21.13 13.56 0.58
CA SER A 6 -20.50 12.31 0.93
C SER A 6 -19.01 12.56 0.75
N PRO A 7 -18.15 12.38 1.77
CA PRO A 7 -16.72 12.45 1.52
C PRO A 7 -16.43 11.32 0.54
N SER A 8 -16.26 11.66 -0.73
CA SER A 8 -15.53 10.78 -1.63
C SER A 8 -14.24 10.49 -0.88
N SER A 9 -13.98 9.24 -0.51
CA SER A 9 -12.67 8.88 0.03
C SER A 9 -11.67 9.04 -1.13
N THR A 10 -11.25 10.29 -1.34
CA THR A 10 -10.20 10.69 -2.28
C THR A 10 -8.85 10.20 -1.79
N GLN A 11 -8.79 9.75 -0.54
CA GLN A 11 -7.62 9.12 0.03
C GLN A 11 -7.38 7.75 -0.62
N PRO A 12 -6.11 7.45 -0.97
CA PRO A 12 -5.74 6.12 -1.40
C PRO A 12 -6.05 5.10 -0.31
N ARG A 13 -6.43 3.90 -0.73
CA ARG A 13 -6.57 2.72 0.14
C ARG A 13 -5.47 1.75 -0.20
N TYR A 14 -4.90 1.12 0.82
CA TYR A 14 -3.73 0.26 0.70
C TYR A 14 -4.16 -1.17 1.01
N PHE A 15 -3.85 -2.11 0.11
CA PHE A 15 -4.25 -3.50 0.24
C PHE A 15 -3.02 -4.40 0.18
N THR A 16 -2.94 -5.37 1.08
CA THR A 16 -1.88 -6.38 1.13
C THR A 16 -2.45 -7.78 1.02
N LYS A 17 -1.63 -8.72 0.54
CA LYS A 17 -1.96 -10.14 0.51
C LYS A 17 -0.68 -10.96 0.65
N PRO A 18 -0.68 -12.05 1.43
CA PRO A 18 0.52 -12.87 1.60
C PRO A 18 1.10 -13.35 0.26
N GLY A 19 2.40 -13.10 0.05
CA GLY A 19 3.10 -13.45 -1.19
C GLY A 19 2.96 -12.44 -2.34
N GLU A 20 2.20 -11.36 -2.14
CA GLU A 20 2.05 -10.26 -3.09
C GLU A 20 2.57 -8.94 -2.47
N GLY A 21 2.86 -7.95 -3.33
CA GLY A 21 3.18 -6.59 -2.89
C GLY A 21 1.93 -5.81 -2.50
N VAL A 22 2.12 -4.64 -1.88
CA VAL A 22 1.01 -3.73 -1.53
C VAL A 22 0.44 -3.06 -2.78
N GLN A 23 -0.89 -3.07 -2.92
CA GLN A 23 -1.62 -2.37 -3.97
C GLN A 23 -2.24 -1.08 -3.41
N ILE A 24 -2.00 0.03 -4.10
CA ILE A 24 -2.54 1.35 -3.76
C ILE A 24 -3.67 1.68 -4.73
N VAL A 25 -4.89 1.82 -4.21
CA VAL A 25 -6.09 2.04 -5.01
C VAL A 25 -6.70 3.40 -4.69
N HIS A 26 -6.85 4.23 -5.71
CA HIS A 26 -7.44 5.55 -5.59
C HIS A 26 -8.93 5.55 -5.92
N ASN A 27 -9.71 6.39 -5.23
CA ASN A 27 -11.14 6.59 -5.47
C ASN A 27 -12.00 5.31 -5.33
N LEU A 28 -11.53 4.33 -4.56
CA LEU A 28 -12.24 3.08 -4.34
C LEU A 28 -13.37 3.28 -3.32
N LYS A 29 -14.61 3.24 -3.81
CA LYS A 29 -15.81 3.38 -2.96
C LYS A 29 -16.12 2.12 -2.16
N ASP A 30 -15.91 0.95 -2.75
CA ASP A 30 -16.25 -0.34 -2.16
C ASP A 30 -15.01 -1.25 -2.13
N PRO A 31 -14.53 -1.65 -0.94
CA PRO A 31 -13.39 -2.55 -0.80
C PRO A 31 -13.77 -4.03 -0.93
N THR A 32 -15.07 -4.36 -0.95
CA THR A 32 -15.56 -5.75 -0.91
C THR A 32 -14.90 -6.66 -1.96
N PRO A 33 -14.72 -6.23 -3.23
CA PRO A 33 -14.04 -7.06 -4.21
C PRO A 33 -12.60 -7.42 -3.83
N TYR A 34 -11.88 -6.55 -3.13
CA TYR A 34 -10.51 -6.83 -2.66
C TYR A 34 -10.53 -7.79 -1.48
N THR A 35 -11.44 -7.61 -0.53
CA THR A 35 -11.58 -8.52 0.61
C THR A 35 -12.02 -9.92 0.16
N ASP A 36 -12.90 -10.03 -0.84
CA ASP A 36 -13.33 -11.32 -1.41
C ASP A 36 -12.19 -12.06 -2.12
N LEU A 37 -11.20 -11.32 -2.63
CA LEU A 37 -9.97 -11.87 -3.24
C LEU A 37 -8.88 -12.20 -2.20
N GLY A 38 -9.17 -12.00 -0.91
CA GLY A 38 -8.27 -12.25 0.21
C GLY A 38 -7.24 -11.17 0.44
N TYR A 39 -7.47 -9.94 -0.05
CA TYR A 39 -6.66 -8.80 0.34
C TYR A 39 -7.14 -8.22 1.67
N GLU A 40 -6.18 -7.80 2.48
CA GLU A 40 -6.39 -7.08 3.74
C GLU A 40 -6.08 -5.61 3.53
N GLU A 41 -6.96 -4.73 3.99
CA GLU A 41 -6.69 -3.29 3.97
C GLU A 41 -5.74 -2.91 5.11
N VAL A 42 -4.71 -2.16 4.78
CA VAL A 42 -3.73 -1.62 5.73
C VAL A 42 -3.78 -0.10 5.72
N ASP A 43 -3.38 0.51 6.82
CA ASP A 43 -3.25 1.96 6.88
C ASP A 43 -2.00 2.44 6.12
N GLU A 44 -1.99 3.72 5.73
CA GLU A 44 -0.85 4.32 5.01
C GLU A 44 0.45 4.24 5.83
N ALA A 45 0.37 4.40 7.15
CA ALA A 45 1.55 4.44 8.01
C ALA A 45 2.23 3.07 8.09
N ALA A 46 1.45 2.00 8.16
CA ALA A 46 1.88 0.62 8.09
C ALA A 46 2.54 0.34 6.75
N TYR A 47 1.95 0.77 5.62
CA TYR A 47 2.59 0.67 4.32
C TYR A 47 3.92 1.45 4.26
N ARG A 48 3.95 2.70 4.71
CA ARG A 48 5.17 3.54 4.74
C ARG A 48 6.28 2.89 5.56
N ALA A 49 5.95 2.23 6.67
CA ALA A 49 6.92 1.52 7.50
C ALA A 49 7.52 0.27 6.83
N THR A 50 6.89 -0.26 5.78
CA THR A 50 7.46 -1.35 4.97
C THR A 50 8.43 -0.87 3.89
N LEU A 51 8.42 0.43 3.57
CA LEU A 51 9.30 0.97 2.55
C LEU A 51 10.73 1.09 3.10
N PRO A 52 11.74 0.80 2.27
CA PRO A 52 13.11 1.11 2.64
C PRO A 52 13.23 2.60 2.93
N ASP A 53 14.04 2.94 3.94
CA ASP A 53 14.33 4.34 4.24
C ASP A 53 15.04 4.96 3.02
N PRO A 54 14.45 5.98 2.37
CA PRO A 54 15.06 6.60 1.20
C PRO A 54 16.36 7.35 1.54
N ASP A 55 16.58 7.70 2.81
CA ASP A 55 17.79 8.35 3.30
C ASP A 55 18.86 7.32 3.75
N GLU A 56 18.50 6.04 3.83
CA GLU A 56 19.45 4.97 4.06
C GLU A 56 20.16 4.64 2.73
N PRO A 57 21.49 4.85 2.65
CA PRO A 57 22.21 4.49 1.44
C PRO A 57 22.03 2.98 1.19
N PRO A 58 21.85 2.55 -0.07
CA PRO A 58 21.75 1.13 -0.37
C PRO A 58 22.98 0.43 0.20
N VAL A 59 22.76 -0.45 1.17
CA VAL A 59 23.81 -1.33 1.67
C VAL A 59 24.19 -2.27 0.54
N LEU A 60 25.24 -1.91 -0.19
CA LEU A 60 25.95 -2.81 -1.09
C LEU A 60 26.65 -3.84 -0.22
N SER A 61 25.92 -4.87 0.20
CA SER A 61 26.46 -6.03 0.89
C SER A 61 27.33 -6.82 -0.08
N GLU A 62 28.59 -6.40 -0.19
CA GLU A 62 29.76 -7.04 -0.79
C GLU A 62 29.69 -7.35 -2.30
N PRO A 63 30.83 -7.26 -3.03
CA PRO A 63 30.85 -7.61 -4.43
C PRO A 63 30.49 -9.10 -4.58
N CYS A 64 29.64 -9.43 -5.54
CA CYS A 64 29.53 -10.81 -6.03
C CYS A 64 30.96 -11.29 -6.32
N ALA A 65 31.47 -12.20 -5.51
CA ALA A 65 32.72 -12.88 -5.77
C ALA A 65 32.54 -13.61 -7.09
N ASN A 66 33.14 -13.06 -8.15
CA ASN A 66 33.36 -13.82 -9.37
C ASN A 66 34.43 -14.87 -9.03
N ASP A 67 34.02 -16.14 -9.06
CA ASP A 67 34.92 -17.31 -9.16
C ASP A 67 35.62 -17.32 -10.52
#